data_AF-A0A6M8HN68-F1
#
_entry.id   AF-A0A6M8HN68-F1
#
_cell.length_a   1.000
_cell.length_b   1.000
_cell.length_c   1.000
_cell.angle_alpha   90.00
_cell.angle_beta   90.00
_cell.angle_gamma   90.00
#
_symmetry.space_group_name_H-M   'P 1'
#
loop_
_entity.id
_entity.type
_entity.pdbx_description
1 polymer ?
#
loop_
_entity_poly.entity_id
_entity_poly.type
_entity_poly.pdbx_seq_one_letter_code
_entity_poly.pdbx_strand_id
1 'polypeptide(L)'
;MTSPIAKRSHRPSLWTGLVGLVFATAGIAKLTAVAPEAALFKSWGWTEKDMQTMGATELLGAALLVTHSTQRAGAMLLSSTSVCLLLAEIKHNNDMLVTPRAGLLLAALTGFLR
;
A
#
# COMPACT_ATOMS: atom_id res chain seq x y z
N MET A 1 21.19 34.70 -23.36
CA MET A 1 21.72 33.39 -22.90
C MET A 1 20.63 32.66 -22.14
N THR A 2 19.81 31.86 -22.82
CA THR A 2 18.80 31.01 -22.20
C THR A 2 19.46 29.67 -21.84
N SER A 3 19.61 29.41 -20.54
CA SER A 3 20.10 28.14 -20.04
C SER A 3 19.13 27.02 -20.46
N PRO A 4 19.58 25.92 -21.08
CA PRO A 4 18.70 24.81 -21.36
C PRO A 4 18.40 24.13 -20.02
N ILE A 5 17.19 24.36 -19.51
CA ILE A 5 16.62 23.56 -18.44
C ILE A 5 16.51 22.15 -18.99
N ALA A 6 17.54 21.34 -18.73
CA ALA A 6 17.52 19.91 -19.02
C ALA A 6 16.33 19.33 -18.24
N LYS A 7 15.21 19.08 -18.93
CA LYS A 7 14.13 18.24 -18.42
C LYS A 7 14.76 16.89 -18.14
N ARG A 8 15.17 16.64 -16.88
CA ARG A 8 15.49 15.30 -16.42
C ARG A 8 14.26 14.46 -16.72
N SER A 9 14.35 13.59 -17.73
CA SER A 9 13.32 12.61 -18.02
C SER A 9 13.26 11.68 -16.82
N HIS A 10 12.39 11.99 -15.87
CA HIS A 10 12.30 11.25 -14.63
C HIS A 10 11.58 9.95 -14.93
N ARG A 11 12.35 8.88 -15.15
CA ARG A 11 11.79 7.56 -15.40
C ARG A 11 11.18 7.07 -14.09
N PRO A 12 9.91 6.62 -14.09
CA PRO A 12 9.31 6.03 -12.91
C PRO A 12 10.17 4.84 -12.46
N SER A 13 10.41 4.76 -11.17
CA SER A 13 11.15 3.66 -10.59
C SER A 13 10.38 2.35 -10.83
N LEU A 14 11.02 1.38 -11.50
CA LEU A 14 10.44 0.04 -11.66
C LEU A 14 10.05 -0.57 -10.31
N TRP A 15 10.84 -0.30 -9.27
CA TRP A 15 10.55 -0.74 -7.92
C TRP A 15 9.29 -0.11 -7.34
N THR A 16 9.08 1.21 -7.48
CA THR A 16 7.85 1.83 -6.96
C THR A 16 6.63 1.41 -7.75
N GLY A 17 6.80 1.12 -9.05
CA GLY A 17 5.77 0.48 -9.87
C GLY A 17 5.38 -0.90 -9.36
N LEU A 18 6.35 -1.76 -9.03
CA LEU A 18 6.09 -3.09 -8.46
C LEU A 18 5.41 -3.00 -7.09
N VAL A 19 5.91 -2.16 -6.19
CA VAL A 19 5.29 -1.96 -4.87
C VAL A 19 3.86 -1.44 -5.02
N GLY A 20 3.66 -0.43 -5.87
CA GLY A 20 2.33 0.12 -6.17
C GLY A 20 1.39 -0.95 -6.75
N LEU A 21 1.87 -1.81 -7.64
CA LEU A 21 1.06 -2.90 -8.19
C LEU A 21 0.60 -3.87 -7.11
N VAL A 22 1.48 -4.30 -6.20
CA VAL A 22 1.09 -5.23 -5.13
C VAL A 22 0.03 -4.59 -4.22
N PHE A 23 0.22 -3.35 -3.78
CA PHE A 23 -0.78 -2.64 -2.97
C PHE A 23 -2.09 -2.39 -3.74
N ALA A 24 -2.03 -2.09 -5.04
CA ALA A 24 -3.23 -1.94 -5.85
C ALA A 24 -4.02 -3.25 -5.94
N THR A 25 -3.33 -4.39 -6.17
CA THR A 25 -3.99 -5.70 -6.20
C THR A 25 -4.62 -6.07 -4.85
N ALA A 26 -3.90 -5.83 -3.75
CA ALA A 26 -4.41 -6.04 -2.40
C ALA A 26 -5.60 -5.14 -2.07
N GLY A 27 -5.56 -3.88 -2.53
CA GLY A 27 -6.62 -2.91 -2.35
C GLY A 27 -7.89 -3.28 -3.13
N ILE A 28 -7.75 -3.72 -4.38
CA ILE A 28 -8.86 -4.20 -5.21
C ILE A 28 -9.50 -5.45 -4.59
N ALA A 29 -8.71 -6.39 -4.08
CA ALA A 29 -9.20 -7.59 -3.41
C ALA A 29 -10.09 -7.22 -2.20
N LYS A 30 -9.67 -6.25 -1.39
CA LYS A 30 -10.44 -5.73 -0.25
C LYS A 30 -11.69 -4.95 -0.68
N LEU A 31 -11.59 -4.12 -1.72
CA LEU A 31 -12.72 -3.37 -2.26
C LEU A 31 -13.82 -4.29 -2.82
N THR A 32 -13.42 -5.39 -3.44
CA THR A 32 -14.33 -6.38 -4.04
C THR A 32 -14.74 -7.49 -3.08
N ALA A 33 -14.32 -7.39 -1.82
CA ALA A 33 -14.65 -8.34 -0.76
C ALA A 33 -14.40 -9.81 -1.14
N VAL A 34 -13.25 -10.10 -1.77
CA VAL A 34 -12.90 -11.48 -2.13
C VAL A 34 -12.89 -12.36 -0.88
N ALA A 35 -13.34 -13.62 -1.02
CA ALA A 35 -13.64 -14.49 0.12
C ALA A 35 -12.51 -14.60 1.17
N PRO A 36 -11.20 -14.70 0.81
CA PRO A 36 -10.13 -14.74 1.81
C PRO A 36 -10.02 -13.46 2.64
N GLU A 37 -10.11 -12.28 2.01
CA GLU A 37 -10.05 -10.99 2.70
C GLU A 37 -11.29 -10.78 3.57
N ALA A 38 -12.48 -11.11 3.04
CA ALA A 38 -13.73 -11.02 3.79
C ALA A 38 -13.72 -11.90 5.05
N ALA A 39 -13.22 -13.14 4.94
CA ALA A 39 -13.09 -14.04 6.08
C ALA A 39 -12.08 -13.51 7.11
N LEU A 40 -10.94 -12.97 6.64
CA LEU A 40 -9.90 -12.39 7.50
C LEU A 40 -10.43 -11.19 8.30
N PHE A 41 -11.01 -10.19 7.62
CA PHE A 41 -11.54 -9.00 8.28
C PHE A 41 -12.69 -9.34 9.23
N LYS A 42 -13.56 -10.29 8.86
CA LYS A 42 -14.61 -10.79 9.75
C LYS A 42 -14.04 -11.46 11.00
N SER A 43 -12.91 -12.18 10.89
CA SER A 43 -12.24 -12.79 12.05
C SER A 43 -11.68 -11.76 13.03
N TRP A 44 -11.41 -10.53 12.56
CA TRP A 44 -11.01 -9.40 13.40
C TRP A 44 -12.21 -8.64 13.99
N GLY A 45 -13.44 -9.05 13.66
CA GLY A 45 -14.67 -8.34 14.03
C GLY A 45 -14.89 -7.05 13.24
N TRP A 46 -14.18 -6.86 12.13
CA TRP A 46 -14.33 -5.68 11.28
C TRP A 46 -15.44 -5.88 10.26
N THR A 47 -16.09 -4.79 9.89
CA THR A 47 -17.16 -4.79 8.89
C THR A 47 -16.59 -4.80 7.47
N GLU A 48 -17.43 -5.15 6.50
CA GLU A 48 -17.07 -5.03 5.08
C GLU A 48 -16.69 -3.59 4.70
N LYS A 49 -17.33 -2.60 5.33
CA LYS A 49 -16.99 -1.18 5.11
C LYS A 49 -15.58 -0.84 5.60
N ASP A 50 -15.14 -1.40 6.72
CA ASP A 50 -13.77 -1.21 7.23
C ASP A 50 -12.74 -1.81 6.26
N MET A 51 -13.04 -3.00 5.74
CA MET A 51 -12.23 -3.65 4.70
C MET A 51 -12.14 -2.82 3.43
N GLN A 52 -13.28 -2.35 2.91
CA GLN A 52 -13.33 -1.50 1.72
C GLN A 52 -12.61 -0.17 1.95
N THR A 53 -12.68 0.39 3.15
CA THR A 53 -11.94 1.61 3.52
C THR A 53 -10.43 1.38 3.47
N MET A 54 -9.95 0.26 4.01
CA MET A 54 -8.55 -0.14 3.89
C MET A 54 -8.15 -0.35 2.42
N GLY A 55 -9.01 -1.02 1.65
CA GLY A 55 -8.78 -1.27 0.22
C GLY A 55 -8.70 0.00 -0.63
N ALA A 56 -9.61 0.95 -0.41
CA ALA A 56 -9.58 2.27 -1.04
C ALA A 56 -8.29 3.02 -0.69
N THR A 57 -7.88 2.96 0.57
CA THR A 57 -6.68 3.62 1.07
C THR A 57 -5.41 3.01 0.47
N GLU A 58 -5.34 1.67 0.36
CA GLU A 58 -4.24 0.98 -0.32
C GLU A 58 -4.18 1.33 -1.82
N LEU A 59 -5.33 1.37 -2.50
CA LEU A 59 -5.39 1.70 -3.93
C LEU A 59 -4.99 3.17 -4.19
N LEU A 60 -5.48 4.10 -3.38
CA LEU A 60 -5.09 5.51 -3.45
C LEU A 60 -3.61 5.68 -3.15
N GLY A 61 -3.11 5.02 -2.10
CA GLY A 61 -1.70 5.04 -1.72
C GLY A 61 -0.80 4.51 -2.82
N ALA A 62 -1.19 3.44 -3.51
CA ALA A 62 -0.50 2.91 -4.67
C ALA A 62 -0.45 3.91 -5.82
N ALA A 63 -1.57 4.55 -6.17
CA ALA A 63 -1.63 5.56 -7.22
C ALA A 63 -0.74 6.78 -6.92
N LEU A 64 -0.74 7.22 -5.65
CA LEU A 64 0.13 8.30 -5.19
C LEU A 64 1.61 7.87 -5.21
N LEU A 65 1.93 6.64 -4.80
CA LEU A 65 3.30 6.12 -4.75
C LEU A 65 3.97 6.10 -6.13
N VAL A 66 3.24 5.74 -7.19
CA VAL A 66 3.79 5.70 -8.56
C VAL A 66 3.88 7.07 -9.22
N THR A 67 3.32 8.11 -8.58
CA THR A 67 3.31 9.48 -9.08
C THR A 67 4.40 10.29 -8.38
N HIS A 68 5.40 10.75 -9.12
CA HIS A 68 6.60 11.39 -8.54
C HIS A 68 6.29 12.58 -7.60
N SER A 69 5.31 13.43 -7.93
CA SER A 69 4.95 14.59 -7.09
C SER A 69 4.29 14.21 -5.77
N THR A 70 3.71 13.01 -5.66
CA THR A 70 2.93 12.56 -4.50
C THR A 70 3.48 11.27 -3.87
N GLN A 71 4.65 10.80 -4.34
CA GLN A 71 5.25 9.53 -3.93
C GLN A 71 5.39 9.40 -2.41
N ARG A 72 5.85 10.45 -1.72
CA ARG A 72 6.00 10.44 -0.26
C ARG A 72 4.66 10.34 0.48
N ALA A 73 3.63 11.00 -0.04
CA ALA A 73 2.27 10.87 0.51
C ALA A 73 1.74 9.45 0.31
N GLY A 74 1.97 8.85 -0.87
CA GLY A 74 1.66 7.44 -1.13
C GLY A 74 2.39 6.50 -0.17
N ALA A 75 3.70 6.68 0.01
CA ALA A 75 4.51 5.89 0.95
C ALA A 75 3.98 6.00 2.39
N MET A 76 3.63 7.19 2.85
CA MET A 76 3.05 7.41 4.18
C MET A 76 1.70 6.72 4.35
N LEU A 77 0.82 6.83 3.35
CA LEU A 77 -0.50 6.22 3.37
C LEU A 77 -0.40 4.69 3.41
N LEU A 78 0.40 4.09 2.53
CA LEU A 78 0.63 2.64 2.46
C LEU A 78 1.33 2.08 3.70
N SER A 79 2.27 2.84 4.27
CA SER A 79 2.93 2.44 5.52
C SER A 79 1.92 2.44 6.68
N SER A 80 1.06 3.46 6.75
CA SER A 80 0.04 3.58 7.80
C SER A 80 -0.98 2.46 7.75
N THR A 81 -1.49 2.13 6.55
CA THR A 81 -2.40 0.98 6.38
C THR A 81 -1.70 -0.33 6.71
N SER A 82 -0.46 -0.52 6.27
CA SER A 82 0.32 -1.74 6.56
C SER A 82 0.54 -1.93 8.05
N VAL A 83 0.88 -0.86 8.78
CA VAL A 83 1.02 -0.89 10.25
C VAL A 83 -0.31 -1.23 10.92
N CYS A 84 -1.41 -0.59 10.51
CA CYS A 84 -2.73 -0.86 11.08
C CYS A 84 -3.13 -2.34 10.94
N LEU A 85 -2.91 -2.91 9.75
CA LEU A 85 -3.27 -4.28 9.46
C LEU A 85 -2.32 -5.29 10.13
N LEU A 86 -1.03 -4.98 10.21
CA LEU A 86 -0.05 -5.79 10.95
C LEU A 86 -0.39 -5.84 12.45
N LEU A 87 -0.79 -4.71 13.04
CA LEU A 87 -1.25 -4.66 14.43
C LEU A 87 -2.52 -5.49 14.65
N ALA A 88 -3.45 -5.49 13.68
CA ALA A 88 -4.63 -6.35 13.72
C ALA A 88 -4.24 -7.84 13.65
N GLU A 89 -3.32 -8.22 12.77
CA GLU A 89 -2.82 -9.60 12.67
C GLU A 89 -2.20 -10.09 13.97
N ILE A 90 -1.32 -9.27 14.58
CA ILE A 90 -0.66 -9.59 15.85
C ILE A 90 -1.71 -9.73 16.96
N LYS A 91 -2.67 -8.81 17.05
CA LYS A 91 -3.71 -8.83 18.08
C LYS A 91 -4.59 -10.08 18.00
N HIS A 92 -4.82 -10.59 16.78
CA HIS A 92 -5.69 -11.73 16.53
C HIS A 92 -4.93 -13.05 16.29
N ASN A 93 -3.62 -13.12 16.61
CA ASN A 93 -2.74 -14.29 16.48
C ASN A 93 -2.77 -14.94 15.08
N ASN A 94 -2.90 -14.15 14.01
CA ASN A 94 -2.85 -14.63 12.63
C ASN A 94 -1.43 -14.53 12.06
N ASP A 95 -0.53 -15.37 12.60
CA ASP A 95 0.91 -15.29 12.34
C ASP A 95 1.31 -15.57 10.88
N MET A 96 0.49 -16.29 10.11
CA MET A 96 0.80 -16.64 8.72
C MET A 96 0.89 -15.42 7.79
N LEU A 97 0.28 -14.29 8.16
CA LEU A 97 0.25 -13.08 7.35
C LEU A 97 1.20 -11.98 7.84
N VAL A 98 1.75 -12.11 9.05
CA VAL A 98 2.65 -11.12 9.66
C VAL A 98 3.91 -10.90 8.81
N THR A 99 4.53 -11.99 8.34
CA THR A 99 5.75 -11.91 7.50
C THR A 99 5.52 -11.22 6.16
N PRO A 100 4.55 -11.60 5.32
CA PRO A 100 4.31 -10.89 4.07
C PRO A 100 3.92 -9.42 4.30
N ARG A 101 3.19 -9.10 5.37
CA ARG A 101 2.77 -7.72 5.65
C ARG A 101 3.89 -6.83 6.20
N ALA A 102 4.80 -7.39 6.99
CA ALA A 102 6.04 -6.72 7.36
C ALA A 102 6.91 -6.42 6.12
N GLY A 103 6.98 -7.37 5.17
CA GLY A 103 7.64 -7.15 3.88
C GLY A 103 7.02 -6.00 3.08
N LEU A 104 5.70 -5.93 3.01
CA LEU A 104 4.97 -4.84 2.34
C LEU A 104 5.20 -3.48 3.01
N LEU A 105 5.23 -3.44 4.34
CA LEU A 105 5.56 -2.23 5.09
C LEU A 105 6.98 -1.74 4.72
N LEU A 106 7.98 -2.63 4.76
CA LEU A 106 9.34 -2.28 4.37
C LEU A 106 9.42 -1.80 2.92
N ALA A 107 8.67 -2.44 2.02
CA ALA A 107 8.58 -2.03 0.63
C ALA A 107 7.97 -0.63 0.47
N ALA A 108 6.90 -0.30 1.21
CA ALA A 108 6.29 1.03 1.21
C ALA A 108 7.27 2.11 1.70
N LEU A 109 8.06 1.81 2.74
CA LEU A 109 9.05 2.74 3.31
C LEU A 109 10.15 3.13 2.31
N THR A 110 10.44 2.30 1.31
CA THR A 110 11.41 2.67 0.25
C THR A 110 10.98 3.89 -0.55
N GLY A 111 9.68 4.24 -0.55
CA GLY A 111 9.16 5.46 -1.17
C GLY A 111 9.65 6.75 -0.52
N PHE A 112 10.23 6.70 0.69
CA PHE A 112 10.89 7.84 1.36
C PHE A 112 12.37 8.02 0.99
N LEU A 113 13.00 6.99 0.43
CA LEU A 113 14.45 6.95 0.17
C LEU A 113 14.84 7.49 -1.22
N ARG A 114 13.86 7.91 -2.03
CA ARG A 114 14.06 8.44 -3.38
C ARG A 114 13.48 9.85 -3.49
#